data_AF-A0A7W2B7I0-F1
#
_entry.id   AF-A0A7W2B7I0-F1
#
_cell.length_a   1.000
_cell.length_b   1.000
_cell.length_c   1.000
_cell.angle_alpha   90.00
_cell.angle_beta   90.00
_cell.angle_gamma   90.00
#
_symmetry.space_group_name_H-M   'P 1'
#
loop_
_entity.id
_entity.type
_entity.pdbx_description
1 polymer ?
#
loop_
_entity_poly.entity_id
_entity_poly.type
_entity_poly.pdbx_seq_one_letter_code
_entity_poly.pdbx_strand_id
1 'polypeptide(L)' 'EKRLQDHALFVGYAPANQPTIALAVVVENGGGGGSVAAPIARKVFDAYFDARP' A
#
# COMPACT_ATOMS: atom_id res chain seq x y z
N GLU A 1 -11.51 21.27 11.97
CA GLU A 1 -12.19 20.09 11.39
C GLU A 1 -11.43 19.62 10.16
N LYS A 2 -10.90 18.39 10.14
CA LYS A 2 -10.19 17.81 8.99
C LYS A 2 -11.20 17.35 7.92
N ARG A 3 -11.92 18.30 7.31
CA ARG A 3 -13.01 18.00 6.38
C ARG A 3 -12.58 17.88 4.91
N LEU A 4 -11.31 18.12 4.59
CA LEU A 4 -10.76 18.12 3.22
C LEU A 4 -9.34 17.51 3.18
N GLN A 5 -9.10 16.41 3.91
CA GLN A 5 -7.80 15.74 3.81
C GLN A 5 -7.85 14.75 2.64
N ASP A 6 -6.86 14.79 1.76
CA ASP A 6 -6.76 13.82 0.66
C ASP A 6 -6.80 12.38 1.21
N HIS A 7 -7.35 11.46 0.42
CA HIS A 7 -7.21 10.05 0.73
C HIS A 7 -5.82 9.59 0.31
N ALA A 8 -5.14 8.83 1.18
CA ALA A 8 -3.88 8.23 0.79
C ALA A 8 -4.17 6.94 0.03
N LEU A 9 -3.83 6.95 -1.26
CA LEU A 9 -4.08 5.84 -2.17
C LEU A 9 -2.75 5.23 -2.62
N PHE A 10 -2.70 3.90 -2.70
CA PHE A 10 -1.60 3.17 -3.31
C PHE A 10 -2.11 1.90 -3.98
N VAL A 11 -1.65 1.62 -5.20
CA VAL A 11 -1.89 0.35 -5.90
C VAL A 11 -0.55 -0.16 -6.38
N GLY A 12 -0.30 -1.45 -6.22
CA GLY A 12 0.96 -2.04 -6.64
C GLY A 12 0.90 -3.55 -6.72
N TYR A 13 1.93 -4.12 -7.34
CA TYR A 13 2.15 -5.56 -7.44
C TYR A 13 3.62 -5.87 -7.15
N ALA A 14 3.89 -7.10 -6.74
CA ALA A 14 5.25 -7.58 -6.48
C ALA A 14 5.35 -9.10 -6.68
N PRO A 15 6.56 -9.65 -6.96
CA PRO A 15 7.79 -8.96 -7.39
C PRO A 15 7.66 -8.22 -8.74
N ALA A 16 8.54 -7.27 -9.03
CA ALA A 16 8.43 -6.45 -10.25
C ALA A 16 8.60 -7.24 -11.56
N ASN A 17 9.53 -8.21 -11.58
CA ASN A 17 9.86 -8.97 -12.79
C ASN A 17 8.94 -10.19 -13.02
N GLN A 18 8.37 -10.73 -11.94
CA GLN A 18 7.46 -11.88 -12.00
C GLN A 18 6.38 -11.72 -10.90
N PRO A 19 5.34 -10.90 -11.14
CA PRO A 19 4.35 -10.57 -10.12
C PRO A 19 3.57 -11.79 -9.64
N THR A 20 3.42 -11.93 -8.33
CA THR A 20 2.66 -13.03 -7.70
C THR A 20 1.53 -12.55 -6.78
N ILE A 21 1.52 -11.26 -6.44
CA ILE A 21 0.45 -10.60 -5.69
C ILE A 21 0.27 -9.16 -6.18
N ALA A 22 -0.98 -8.70 -6.23
CA ALA A 22 -1.36 -7.30 -6.40
C ALA A 22 -2.25 -6.86 -5.22
N LEU A 23 -2.18 -5.59 -4.86
CA LEU A 23 -2.98 -5.01 -3.79
C LEU A 23 -3.34 -3.55 -4.07
N ALA A 24 -4.39 -3.08 -3.40
CA ALA A 24 -4.79 -1.69 -3.34
C ALA A 24 -4.98 -1.29 -1.87
N VAL A 25 -4.43 -0.15 -1.47
CA VAL A 25 -4.56 0.43 -0.14
C VAL A 25 -5.29 1.77 -0.27
N VAL A 26 -6.33 1.92 0.53
CA VAL A 26 -7.08 3.16 0.70
C VAL A 26 -7.04 3.54 2.17
N VAL A 27 -6.47 4.70 2.47
CA VAL A 27 -6.55 5.29 3.81
C VAL A 27 -7.40 6.56 3.71
N GLU A 28 -8.62 6.47 4.23
CA GLU A 28 -9.55 7.58 4.26
C GLU A 28 -8.93 8.77 5.02
N ASN A 29 -8.97 9.95 4.41
CA ASN A 29 -8.43 11.21 4.94
C ASN A 29 -6.95 11.09 5.41
N GLY A 30 -6.19 10.17 4.81
CA GLY A 30 -4.83 9.82 5.19
C GLY A 30 -3.73 10.73 4.64
N GLY A 31 -4.05 11.66 3.73
CA GLY A 31 -3.09 12.53 3.06
C GLY A 31 -2.38 11.84 1.88
N GLY A 32 -1.06 11.90 1.84
CA GLY A 32 -0.26 11.48 0.68
C GLY A 32 -0.15 9.96 0.51
N GLY A 33 -0.46 9.46 -0.69
CA GLY A 33 -0.33 8.04 -1.05
C GLY A 33 1.07 7.47 -0.82
N GLY A 34 2.10 8.18 -1.27
CA GLY A 34 3.50 7.75 -1.12
C GLY A 34 4.03 7.78 0.31
N SER A 35 3.55 8.70 1.15
CA SER A 35 4.02 8.85 2.53
C SER A 35 3.21 8.03 3.55
N VAL A 36 1.97 7.65 3.23
CA VAL A 36 1.08 6.93 4.15
C VAL A 36 0.66 5.56 3.63
N ALA A 37 0.08 5.47 2.42
CA ALA A 37 -0.44 4.21 1.89
C ALA A 37 0.67 3.26 1.40
N ALA A 38 1.74 3.78 0.80
CA ALA A 38 2.85 2.96 0.30
C ALA A 38 3.62 2.21 1.42
N PRO A 39 3.94 2.82 2.59
CA PRO A 39 4.53 2.08 3.71
C PRO A 39 3.62 0.97 4.27
N ILE A 40 2.30 1.15 4.23
CA ILE A 40 1.34 0.09 4.61
C ILE A 40 1.40 -1.05 3.59
N ALA A 41 1.35 -0.74 2.30
CA ALA A 41 1.50 -1.72 1.22
C ALA A 41 2.80 -2.53 1.36
N ARG A 42 3.91 -1.87 1.72
CA ARG A 42 5.19 -2.54 1.97
C ARG A 42 5.10 -3.61 3.06
N LYS A 43 4.47 -3.30 4.21
CA LYS A 43 4.29 -4.27 5.29
C LYS A 43 3.46 -5.48 4.87
N VAL A 44 2.45 -5.28 4.02
CA VAL A 44 1.63 -6.39 3.48
C VAL A 44 2.46 -7.25 2.54
N PHE A 45 3.26 -6.65 1.66
CA PHE A 45 4.18 -7.39 0.80
C PHE A 45 5.21 -8.17 1.62
N ASP A 46 5.86 -7.54 2.61
CA ASP A 46 6.82 -8.21 3.49
C ASP A 46 6.17 -9.43 4.17
N ALA A 47 4.98 -9.27 4.78
CA ALA A 47 4.26 -10.39 5.39
C ALA A 47 3.88 -11.50 4.38
N TYR A 48 3.50 -11.14 3.15
CA TYR A 48 3.13 -12.10 2.11
C TYR A 48 4.32 -12.95 1.64
N PHE A 49 5.51 -12.33 1.55
CA PHE A 49 6.75 -12.99 1.13
C PHE A 49 7.46 -13.71 2.29
N ASP A 50 7.43 -13.17 3.51
CA ASP A 50 7.98 -13.86 4.69
C ASP A 50 7.23 -15.17 4.99
N ALA A 51 5.91 -15.21 4.74
CA ALA A 51 5.10 -16.42 4.92
C ALA A 51 5.27 -17.47 3.81
N ARG A 52 6.05 -17.18 2.75
CA ARG A 52 6.30 -18.07 1.62
C ARG A 52 7.81 -18.28 1.45
N PRO A 53 8.39 -19.37 1.95
CA PRO A 53 9.82 -19.64 1.81
C PRO A 53 10.24 -19.79 0.33
#